data_AF-A0A285PQC2-F1
#
_entry.id   AF-A0A285PQC2-F1
#
_cell.length_a   1.000
_cell.length_b   1.000
_cell.length_c   1.000
_cell.angle_alpha   90.00
_cell.angle_beta   90.00
_cell.angle_gamma   90.00
#
_symmetry.space_group_name_H-M   'P 1'
#
loop_
_entity.id
_entity.type
_entity.pdbx_description
1 polymer ?
#
loop_
_entity_poly.entity_id
_entity_poly.type
_entity_poly.pdbx_seq_one_letter_code
_entity_poly.pdbx_strand_id
1 'polypeptide(L)'
;MTDFKDILIKYMEELDCSSKELADSSGLSAATISRYRSGERIPDVESDNLKQLIYGIVKLAQKRNLSSINDITVHSDFLRFLPDISADFSILQANLNTLFTMLSINTSEFARFLNYDASYISRIKSGERQPADPELFLVNTALFVTKRYTKKTDLSILANLFDCSLEDLREEKTYLSLLKHWLQTKHTNTDKEQQSLSHFLQKLDEFNLDDYIRVIHFNELKVPTAPFQFPGSKNYFGLKEMMNSELDFLKATVLSKSQEDVIMYSDMPIEEMAKDLEFSKKWMFGMACMLKKGLHLHQIHQIDRPFAEMMLGLESWIPMYMTGQISPYYLKESTGHTFMHLLKVSGAAALQGEAIYGHHTQTGTLLSYEA
;
A
#
# COMPACT_ATOMS: atom_id res chain seq x y z
N MET A 1 21.99 -20.07 24.08
CA MET A 1 20.89 -19.75 23.15
C MET A 1 20.08 -21.02 23.10
N THR A 2 18.86 -21.01 23.63
CA THR A 2 17.99 -22.19 23.69
C THR A 2 17.44 -22.45 22.29
N ASP A 3 17.60 -23.66 21.77
CA ASP A 3 17.08 -24.06 20.46
C ASP A 3 16.12 -25.28 20.56
N PHE A 4 15.61 -25.77 19.42
CA PHE A 4 14.63 -26.87 19.41
C PHE A 4 15.14 -28.14 20.09
N LYS A 5 16.43 -28.48 19.97
CA LYS A 5 16.96 -29.68 20.62
C LYS A 5 16.96 -29.53 22.14
N ASP A 6 17.21 -28.33 22.64
CA ASP A 6 17.28 -28.06 24.08
C ASP A 6 15.91 -28.22 24.74
N ILE A 7 14.83 -27.72 24.09
CA ILE A 7 13.47 -27.89 24.61
C ILE A 7 13.00 -29.34 24.53
N LEU A 8 13.37 -30.08 23.47
CA LEU A 8 13.09 -31.50 23.35
C LEU A 8 13.80 -32.31 24.44
N ILE A 9 15.08 -32.02 24.71
CA ILE A 9 15.86 -32.66 25.78
C ILE A 9 15.20 -32.38 27.14
N LYS A 10 14.80 -31.12 27.40
CA LYS A 10 14.09 -30.76 28.63
C LYS A 10 12.81 -31.59 28.83
N TYR A 11 11.98 -31.74 27.80
CA TYR A 11 10.78 -32.59 27.89
C TYR A 11 11.12 -34.06 28.13
N MET A 12 12.19 -34.58 27.53
CA MET A 12 12.63 -35.96 27.77
C MET A 12 13.12 -36.18 29.21
N GLU A 13 13.80 -35.18 29.79
CA GLU A 13 14.26 -35.19 31.19
C GLU A 13 13.09 -35.10 32.17
N GLU A 14 12.13 -34.21 31.94
CA GLU A 14 10.92 -34.08 32.79
C GLU A 14 10.03 -35.34 32.74
N LEU A 15 10.02 -36.04 31.61
CA LEU A 15 9.28 -37.29 31.42
C LEU A 15 10.03 -38.54 31.89
N ASP A 16 11.31 -38.42 32.24
CA ASP A 16 12.24 -39.53 32.52
C ASP A 16 12.15 -40.63 31.45
N CYS A 17 12.25 -40.24 30.17
CA CYS A 17 12.06 -41.17 29.05
C CYS A 17 13.31 -41.28 28.16
N SER A 18 13.50 -42.48 27.60
CA SER A 18 14.55 -42.73 26.62
C SER A 18 14.12 -42.34 25.20
N SER A 19 15.07 -42.09 24.30
CA SER A 19 14.74 -41.84 22.88
C SER A 19 13.95 -42.98 22.24
N LYS A 20 14.15 -44.22 22.70
CA LYS A 20 13.41 -45.39 22.24
C LYS A 20 11.95 -45.34 22.72
N GLU A 21 11.74 -45.01 23.99
CA GLU A 21 10.39 -44.89 24.55
C GLU A 21 9.60 -43.74 23.91
N LEU A 22 10.26 -42.61 23.63
CA LEU A 22 9.63 -41.50 22.90
C LEU A 22 9.31 -41.87 21.45
N ALA A 23 10.20 -42.61 20.77
CA ALA A 23 9.94 -43.13 19.42
C ALA A 23 8.71 -44.05 19.40
N ASP A 24 8.63 -45.00 20.33
CA ASP A 24 7.49 -45.93 20.45
C ASP A 24 6.17 -45.20 20.77
N SER A 25 6.23 -44.15 21.59
CA SER A 25 5.04 -43.36 21.96
C SER A 25 4.54 -42.46 20.82
N SER A 26 5.46 -41.84 20.08
CA SER A 26 5.17 -40.91 18.98
C SER A 26 4.84 -41.59 17.65
N GLY A 27 5.28 -42.83 17.46
CA GLY A 27 5.23 -43.50 16.15
C GLY A 27 6.37 -43.10 15.20
N LEU A 28 7.32 -42.30 15.68
CA LEU A 28 8.52 -41.92 14.92
C LEU A 28 9.61 -42.98 15.04
N SER A 29 10.52 -43.03 14.07
CA SER A 29 11.69 -43.91 14.17
C SER A 29 12.68 -43.41 15.24
N ALA A 30 13.38 -44.32 15.91
CA ALA A 30 14.44 -43.97 16.87
C ALA A 30 15.55 -43.11 16.23
N ALA A 31 15.82 -43.30 14.93
CA ALA A 31 16.74 -42.48 14.16
C ALA A 31 16.23 -41.03 14.01
N THR A 32 14.92 -40.84 13.77
CA THR A 32 14.31 -39.50 13.68
C THR A 32 14.42 -38.75 15.00
N ILE A 33 14.09 -39.40 16.13
CA ILE A 33 14.23 -38.81 17.47
C ILE A 33 15.70 -38.49 17.77
N SER A 34 16.63 -39.37 17.39
CA SER A 34 18.05 -39.13 17.59
C SER A 34 18.54 -37.88 16.85
N ARG A 35 18.10 -37.68 15.60
CA ARG A 35 18.46 -36.51 14.79
C ARG A 35 17.88 -35.20 15.35
N TYR A 36 16.66 -35.26 15.89
CA TYR A 36 16.04 -34.12 16.58
C TYR A 36 16.81 -33.75 17.85
N ARG A 37 17.21 -34.77 18.65
CA ARG A 37 17.96 -34.56 19.89
C ARG A 37 19.39 -34.07 19.64
N SER A 38 20.04 -34.50 18.56
CA SER A 38 21.39 -34.02 18.20
C SER A 38 21.38 -32.62 17.56
N GLY A 39 20.20 -32.12 17.16
CA GLY A 39 20.06 -30.90 16.35
C GLY A 39 20.49 -31.08 14.90
N GLU A 40 20.77 -32.31 14.44
CA GLU A 40 21.06 -32.61 13.03
C GLU A 40 19.84 -32.35 12.14
N ARG A 41 18.63 -32.45 12.70
CA ARG A 41 17.37 -32.18 12.02
C ARG A 41 16.41 -31.48 12.98
N ILE A 42 15.49 -30.71 12.42
CA ILE A 42 14.32 -30.14 13.11
C ILE A 42 13.05 -30.56 12.35
N PRO A 43 11.91 -30.77 13.02
CA PRO A 43 10.65 -31.02 12.33
C PRO A 43 10.14 -29.75 11.64
N ASP A 44 9.35 -29.93 10.59
CA ASP A 44 8.66 -28.81 9.93
C ASP A 44 7.38 -28.47 10.72
N VAL A 45 6.97 -27.20 10.72
CA VAL A 45 5.82 -26.68 11.50
C VAL A 45 4.53 -27.38 11.09
N GLU A 46 4.35 -27.67 9.80
CA GLU A 46 3.16 -28.35 9.27
C GLU A 46 3.34 -29.88 9.13
N SER A 47 4.50 -30.43 9.51
CA SER A 47 4.76 -31.85 9.31
C SER A 47 3.96 -32.76 10.25
N ASP A 48 3.54 -33.90 9.72
CA ASP A 48 2.99 -34.98 10.53
C ASP A 48 3.99 -35.47 11.59
N ASN A 49 5.30 -35.31 11.33
CA ASN A 49 6.33 -35.64 12.32
C ASN A 49 6.26 -34.75 13.57
N LEU A 50 5.94 -33.45 13.43
CA LEU A 50 5.75 -32.58 14.59
C LEU A 50 4.52 -33.01 15.39
N LYS A 51 3.39 -33.27 14.71
CA LYS A 51 2.15 -33.75 15.33
C LYS A 51 2.38 -35.07 16.09
N GLN A 52 3.09 -36.00 15.47
CA GLN A 52 3.46 -37.28 16.07
C GLN A 52 4.38 -37.11 17.28
N LEU A 53 5.36 -36.22 17.21
CA LEU A 53 6.26 -35.92 18.31
C LEU A 53 5.49 -35.33 19.51
N ILE A 54 4.65 -34.32 19.28
CA ILE A 54 3.80 -33.69 20.31
C ILE A 54 2.89 -34.75 20.94
N TYR A 55 2.20 -35.53 20.11
CA TYR A 55 1.36 -36.63 20.56
C TYR A 55 2.12 -37.61 21.47
N GLY A 56 3.33 -38.02 21.07
CA GLY A 56 4.16 -38.94 21.84
C GLY A 56 4.56 -38.39 23.21
N ILE A 57 4.88 -37.10 23.31
CA ILE A 57 5.22 -36.41 24.56
C ILE A 57 4.00 -36.33 25.48
N VAL A 58 2.85 -35.87 24.96
CA VAL A 58 1.60 -35.75 25.73
C VAL A 58 1.12 -37.11 26.23
N LYS A 59 1.22 -38.14 25.39
CA LYS A 59 0.86 -39.51 25.77
C LYS A 59 1.73 -40.06 26.91
N LEU A 60 3.04 -39.77 26.91
CA LEU A 60 3.93 -40.13 28.01
C LEU A 60 3.62 -39.32 29.27
N ALA A 61 3.35 -38.02 29.15
CA ALA A 61 2.94 -37.17 30.27
C ALA A 61 1.68 -37.70 30.97
N GLN A 62 0.67 -38.10 30.19
CA GLN A 62 -0.56 -38.70 30.71
C GLN A 62 -0.28 -40.00 31.48
N LYS A 63 0.60 -40.88 30.94
CA LYS A 63 1.01 -42.13 31.62
C LYS A 63 1.75 -41.86 32.94
N ARG A 64 2.39 -40.70 33.07
CA ARG A 64 3.12 -40.26 34.29
C ARG A 64 2.30 -39.33 35.20
N ASN A 65 1.04 -39.06 34.87
CA ASN A 65 0.16 -38.12 35.59
C ASN A 65 0.71 -36.69 35.69
N LEU A 66 1.46 -36.24 34.67
CA LEU A 66 2.00 -34.87 34.57
C LEU A 66 1.02 -33.99 33.79
N SER A 67 0.01 -33.45 34.46
CA SER A 67 -1.05 -32.63 33.84
C SER A 67 -0.56 -31.29 33.27
N SER A 68 0.60 -30.81 33.71
CA SER A 68 1.23 -29.58 33.22
C SER A 68 1.77 -29.70 31.79
N ILE A 69 2.02 -30.92 31.31
CA ILE A 69 2.51 -31.18 29.95
C ILE A 69 1.34 -31.68 29.10
N ASN A 70 0.75 -30.77 28.32
CA ASN A 70 -0.38 -31.04 27.44
C ASN A 70 -0.11 -30.53 26.02
N ASP A 71 -1.02 -30.83 25.10
CA ASP A 71 -0.88 -30.50 23.68
C ASP A 71 -0.58 -29.02 23.46
N ILE A 72 -1.32 -28.13 24.14
CA ILE A 72 -1.18 -26.68 24.02
C ILE A 72 0.20 -26.22 24.51
N THR A 73 0.67 -26.71 25.66
CA THR A 73 1.96 -26.29 26.23
C THR A 73 3.12 -26.77 25.37
N VAL A 74 3.11 -28.04 24.96
CA VAL A 74 4.19 -28.63 24.15
C VAL A 74 4.23 -27.99 22.77
N HIS A 75 3.08 -27.77 22.14
CA HIS A 75 2.98 -27.09 20.85
C HIS A 75 3.50 -25.66 20.92
N SER A 76 3.06 -24.87 21.92
CA SER A 76 3.51 -23.48 22.07
C SER A 76 5.01 -23.36 22.36
N ASP A 77 5.58 -24.31 23.13
CA ASP A 77 7.01 -24.33 23.41
C ASP A 77 7.84 -24.71 22.18
N PHE A 78 7.42 -25.68 21.37
CA PHE A 78 8.13 -26.04 20.15
C PHE A 78 8.06 -24.95 19.08
N LEU A 79 6.90 -24.31 18.89
CA LEU A 79 6.75 -23.23 17.92
C LEU A 79 7.72 -22.05 18.15
N ARG A 80 8.14 -21.79 19.39
CA ARG A 80 9.11 -20.74 19.70
C ARG A 80 10.51 -21.01 19.14
N PHE A 81 10.82 -22.26 18.80
CA PHE A 81 12.16 -22.69 18.41
C PHE A 81 12.20 -23.45 17.08
N LEU A 82 11.04 -23.65 16.46
CA LEU A 82 10.96 -24.06 15.07
C LEU A 82 11.09 -22.81 14.20
N PRO A 83 12.00 -22.80 13.21
CA PRO A 83 11.98 -21.77 12.20
C PRO A 83 10.62 -21.81 11.53
N ASP A 84 9.95 -20.67 11.51
CA ASP A 84 8.68 -20.50 10.81
C ASP A 84 8.98 -20.47 9.30
N ILE A 85 9.25 -21.64 8.74
CA ILE A 85 9.46 -21.85 7.29
C ILE A 85 8.09 -21.95 6.58
N SER A 86 6.99 -21.61 7.27
CA SER A 86 5.66 -21.50 6.70
C SER A 86 5.17 -20.05 6.51
N ALA A 87 6.05 -19.06 6.71
CA ALA A 87 5.85 -17.75 6.12
C ALA A 87 5.85 -17.93 4.60
N ASP A 88 4.64 -18.14 4.06
CA ASP A 88 4.37 -18.10 2.64
C ASP A 88 5.17 -16.93 2.06
N PHE A 89 6.14 -17.21 1.19
CA PHE A 89 7.02 -16.16 0.65
C PHE A 89 6.18 -15.04 0.02
N SER A 90 4.94 -15.34 -0.39
CA SER A 90 3.94 -14.35 -0.78
C SER A 90 3.71 -13.25 0.27
N ILE A 91 3.73 -13.57 1.58
CA ILE A 91 3.61 -12.63 2.70
C ILE A 91 4.84 -11.72 2.75
N LEU A 92 6.04 -12.30 2.76
CA LEU A 92 7.28 -11.52 2.73
C LEU A 92 7.35 -10.62 1.50
N GLN A 93 6.99 -11.16 0.33
CA GLN A 93 6.94 -10.43 -0.93
C GLN A 93 5.94 -9.27 -0.90
N ALA A 94 4.72 -9.52 -0.42
CA ALA A 94 3.68 -8.50 -0.30
C ALA A 94 4.13 -7.37 0.65
N ASN A 95 4.61 -7.74 1.84
CA ASN A 95 5.10 -6.81 2.84
C ASN A 95 6.33 -6.01 2.34
N LEU A 96 7.23 -6.67 1.60
CA LEU A 96 8.35 -6.02 0.94
C LEU A 96 7.88 -4.96 -0.07
N ASN A 97 6.90 -5.30 -0.92
CA ASN A 97 6.35 -4.37 -1.90
C ASN A 97 5.66 -3.17 -1.24
N THR A 98 4.96 -3.37 -0.13
CA THR A 98 4.38 -2.29 0.68
C THR A 98 5.46 -1.37 1.22
N LEU A 99 6.55 -1.89 1.80
CA LEU A 99 7.67 -1.05 2.27
C LEU A 99 8.30 -0.24 1.14
N PHE A 100 8.51 -0.87 -0.02
CA PHE A 100 9.07 -0.19 -1.19
C PHE A 100 8.23 1.02 -1.62
N THR A 101 6.91 0.86 -1.58
CA THR A 101 5.96 1.91 -1.96
C THR A 101 5.92 3.02 -0.90
N MET A 102 5.65 2.65 0.36
CA MET A 102 5.44 3.60 1.45
C MET A 102 6.70 4.40 1.80
N LEU A 103 7.88 3.81 1.66
CA LEU A 103 9.16 4.46 1.94
C LEU A 103 9.91 4.93 0.68
N SER A 104 9.30 4.78 -0.51
CA SER A 104 9.92 5.12 -1.80
C SER A 104 11.33 4.52 -1.94
N ILE A 105 11.49 3.24 -1.59
CA ILE A 105 12.80 2.57 -1.58
C ILE A 105 13.35 2.49 -3.00
N ASN A 106 14.54 3.03 -3.21
CA ASN A 106 15.26 2.87 -4.47
C ASN A 106 15.77 1.43 -4.63
N THR A 107 15.27 0.72 -5.65
CA THR A 107 15.61 -0.69 -5.89
C THR A 107 17.11 -0.92 -6.09
N SER A 108 17.81 -0.02 -6.77
CA SER A 108 19.25 -0.14 -7.01
C SER A 108 20.06 0.09 -5.73
N GLU A 109 19.63 1.02 -4.88
CA GLU A 109 20.24 1.27 -3.57
C GLU A 109 20.05 0.07 -2.63
N PHE A 110 18.83 -0.46 -2.56
CA PHE A 110 18.50 -1.64 -1.78
C PHE A 110 19.31 -2.87 -2.23
N ALA A 111 19.34 -3.14 -3.53
CA ALA A 111 20.10 -4.25 -4.09
C ALA A 111 21.58 -4.17 -3.72
N ARG A 112 22.18 -2.98 -3.86
CA ARG A 112 23.57 -2.73 -3.48
C ARG A 112 23.84 -2.95 -1.99
N PHE A 113 22.91 -2.56 -1.11
CA PHE A 113 23.08 -2.80 0.33
C PHE A 113 23.06 -4.29 0.67
N LEU A 114 22.20 -5.07 0.01
CA LEU A 114 22.07 -6.51 0.24
C LEU A 114 23.11 -7.34 -0.54
N ASN A 115 24.00 -6.70 -1.32
CA ASN A 115 24.93 -7.36 -2.25
C ASN A 115 24.23 -8.25 -3.29
N TYR A 116 23.10 -7.78 -3.82
CA TYR A 116 22.37 -8.40 -4.94
C TYR A 116 22.36 -7.49 -6.17
N ASP A 117 22.06 -8.07 -7.32
CA ASP A 117 21.73 -7.32 -8.53
C ASP A 117 20.32 -6.73 -8.44
N ALA A 118 20.10 -5.55 -9.02
CA ALA A 118 18.79 -4.91 -9.05
C ALA A 118 17.73 -5.78 -9.76
N SER A 119 18.13 -6.53 -10.80
CA SER A 119 17.26 -7.48 -11.50
C SER A 119 16.84 -8.65 -10.62
N TYR A 120 17.70 -9.10 -9.71
CA TYR A 120 17.38 -10.15 -8.75
C TYR A 120 16.32 -9.68 -7.73
N ILE A 121 16.46 -8.45 -7.22
CA ILE A 121 15.45 -7.83 -6.35
C ILE A 121 14.12 -7.63 -7.10
N SER A 122 14.17 -7.17 -8.35
CA SER A 122 12.96 -7.02 -9.17
C SER A 122 12.20 -8.34 -9.30
N ARG A 123 12.91 -9.44 -9.55
CA ARG A 123 12.32 -10.78 -9.69
C ARG A 123 11.70 -11.28 -8.38
N ILE A 124 12.33 -10.97 -7.25
CA ILE A 124 11.78 -11.22 -5.91
C ILE A 124 10.47 -10.45 -5.71
N LYS A 125 10.45 -9.15 -6.02
CA LYS A 125 9.26 -8.30 -5.91
C LYS A 125 8.10 -8.78 -6.78
N SER A 126 8.39 -9.29 -7.98
CA SER A 126 7.39 -9.85 -8.90
C SER A 126 6.93 -11.27 -8.54
N GLY A 127 7.63 -11.96 -7.64
CA GLY A 127 7.31 -13.34 -7.25
C GLY A 127 7.88 -14.39 -8.20
N GLU A 128 8.53 -13.97 -9.29
CA GLU A 128 9.24 -14.85 -10.23
C GLU A 128 10.42 -15.60 -9.58
N ARG A 129 10.92 -15.13 -8.44
CA ARG A 129 12.06 -15.75 -7.75
C ARG A 129 11.98 -15.58 -6.24
N GLN A 130 12.34 -16.61 -5.50
CA GLN A 130 12.58 -16.53 -4.06
C GLN A 130 14.06 -16.25 -3.78
N PRO A 131 14.40 -15.52 -2.69
CA PRO A 131 15.76 -15.41 -2.23
C PRO A 131 16.36 -16.79 -1.97
N ALA A 132 17.62 -17.00 -2.37
CA ALA A 132 18.34 -18.23 -2.10
C ALA A 132 18.45 -18.54 -0.59
N ASP A 133 18.50 -17.49 0.23
CA ASP A 133 18.43 -17.57 1.69
C ASP A 133 17.37 -16.56 2.18
N PRO A 134 16.12 -17.01 2.41
CA PRO A 134 15.02 -16.16 2.84
C PRO A 134 15.26 -15.51 4.22
N GLU A 135 15.92 -16.21 5.13
CA GLU A 135 16.19 -15.70 6.49
C GLU A 135 17.23 -14.57 6.43
N LEU A 136 18.34 -14.80 5.72
CA LEU A 136 19.34 -13.77 5.51
C LEU A 136 18.78 -12.56 4.75
N PHE A 137 17.91 -12.82 3.75
CA PHE A 137 17.23 -11.75 3.02
C PHE A 137 16.32 -10.91 3.92
N LEU A 138 15.50 -11.53 4.77
CA LEU A 138 14.67 -10.87 5.75
C LEU A 138 15.51 -10.01 6.71
N VAL A 139 16.57 -10.59 7.28
CA VAL A 139 17.44 -9.90 8.24
C VAL A 139 18.10 -8.68 7.59
N ASN A 140 18.65 -8.84 6.38
CA ASN A 140 19.30 -7.74 5.68
C ASN A 140 18.32 -6.66 5.21
N THR A 141 17.09 -7.05 4.83
CA THR A 141 16.00 -6.12 4.52
C THR A 141 15.67 -5.28 5.75
N ALA A 142 15.49 -5.92 6.91
CA ALA A 142 15.18 -5.23 8.14
C ALA A 142 16.32 -4.26 8.54
N LEU A 143 17.58 -4.70 8.44
CA LEU A 143 18.76 -3.88 8.71
C LEU A 143 18.90 -2.69 7.75
N PHE A 144 18.56 -2.86 6.48
CA PHE A 144 18.57 -1.76 5.52
C PHE A 144 17.60 -0.67 5.97
N VAL A 145 16.36 -1.05 6.27
CA VAL A 145 15.30 -0.10 6.61
C VAL A 145 15.61 0.62 7.92
N THR A 146 16.01 -0.11 8.97
CA THR A 146 16.32 0.50 10.27
C THR A 146 17.48 1.49 10.21
N LYS A 147 18.48 1.23 9.36
CA LYS A 147 19.63 2.15 9.19
C LYS A 147 19.31 3.35 8.32
N ARG A 148 18.45 3.18 7.32
CA ARG A 148 18.23 4.19 6.26
C ARG A 148 17.06 5.13 6.54
N TYR A 149 16.05 4.64 7.26
CA TYR A 149 14.78 5.33 7.52
C TYR A 149 14.64 5.63 9.01
N THR A 150 15.31 6.71 9.43
CA THR A 150 15.39 7.17 10.82
C THR A 150 14.81 8.56 11.02
N LYS A 151 14.35 9.22 9.94
CA LYS A 151 13.73 10.54 10.03
C LYS A 151 12.33 10.41 10.61
N LYS A 152 11.87 11.44 11.31
CA LYS A 152 10.53 11.48 11.93
C LYS A 152 9.41 11.16 10.93
N THR A 153 9.51 11.62 9.69
CA THR A 153 8.56 11.33 8.61
C THR A 153 8.48 9.84 8.33
N ASP A 154 9.63 9.19 8.16
CA ASP A 154 9.74 7.77 7.81
C ASP A 154 9.29 6.88 8.98
N LEU A 155 9.69 7.26 10.20
CA LEU A 155 9.28 6.58 11.42
C LEU A 155 7.76 6.70 11.67
N SER A 156 7.14 7.82 11.28
CA SER A 156 5.68 7.97 11.39
C SER A 156 4.94 7.03 10.44
N ILE A 157 5.47 6.83 9.23
CA ILE A 157 4.94 5.85 8.28
C ILE A 157 5.06 4.44 8.84
N LEU A 158 6.22 4.08 9.40
CA LEU A 158 6.47 2.75 9.95
C LEU A 158 5.69 2.47 11.22
N ALA A 159 5.55 3.45 12.11
CA ALA A 159 4.72 3.34 13.31
C ALA A 159 3.26 3.04 12.94
N ASN A 160 2.74 3.68 11.90
CA ASN A 160 1.41 3.39 11.37
C ASN A 160 1.33 1.99 10.74
N LEU A 161 2.36 1.54 10.01
CA LEU A 161 2.39 0.20 9.41
C LEU A 161 2.42 -0.91 10.48
N PHE A 162 3.14 -0.69 11.57
CA PHE A 162 3.32 -1.65 12.66
C PHE A 162 2.20 -1.59 13.71
N ASP A 163 1.33 -0.58 13.63
CA ASP A 163 0.36 -0.24 14.68
C ASP A 163 1.04 -0.05 16.05
N CYS A 164 2.13 0.73 16.08
CA CYS A 164 2.90 1.04 17.28
C CYS A 164 3.11 2.55 17.46
N SER A 165 3.67 2.95 18.60
CA SER A 165 4.03 4.35 18.84
C SER A 165 5.39 4.69 18.23
N LEU A 166 5.64 5.99 18.00
CA LEU A 166 6.97 6.46 17.58
C LEU A 166 8.06 6.15 18.62
N GLU A 167 7.71 6.10 19.90
CA GLU A 167 8.67 5.80 20.98
C GLU A 167 9.15 4.34 20.90
N ASP A 168 8.32 3.41 20.43
CA ASP A 168 8.70 2.00 20.23
C ASP A 168 9.79 1.83 19.16
N LEU A 169 9.89 2.80 18.23
CA LEU A 169 10.90 2.81 17.16
C LEU A 169 12.19 3.55 17.53
N ARG A 170 12.26 4.12 18.74
CA ARG A 170 13.43 4.89 19.18
C ARG A 170 14.63 4.01 19.47
N GLU A 171 14.39 2.80 19.98
CA GLU A 171 15.44 1.81 20.24
C GLU A 171 15.65 0.93 19.01
N GLU A 172 16.88 0.91 18.49
CA GLU A 172 17.24 0.17 17.26
C GLU A 172 16.87 -1.33 17.34
N LYS A 173 17.08 -1.95 18.52
CA LYS A 173 16.78 -3.37 18.71
C LYS A 173 15.28 -3.66 18.63
N THR A 174 14.47 -2.80 19.22
CA THR A 174 13.00 -2.90 19.23
C THR A 174 12.44 -2.63 17.84
N TYR A 175 12.92 -1.58 17.17
CA TYR A 175 12.60 -1.28 15.78
C TYR A 175 12.93 -2.46 14.84
N LEU A 176 14.15 -3.02 14.96
CA LEU A 176 14.55 -4.18 14.15
C LEU A 176 13.66 -5.40 14.40
N SER A 177 13.28 -5.65 15.66
CA SER A 177 12.40 -6.76 16.02
C SER A 177 10.99 -6.57 15.47
N LEU A 178 10.41 -5.38 15.61
CA LEU A 178 9.09 -5.04 15.09
C LEU A 178 9.04 -5.17 13.58
N LEU A 179 10.07 -4.68 12.88
CA LEU A 179 10.12 -4.76 11.43
C LEU A 179 10.27 -6.19 10.92
N LYS A 180 11.12 -7.02 11.56
CA LYS A 180 11.24 -8.44 11.21
C LYS A 180 9.92 -9.18 11.39
N HIS A 181 9.28 -8.96 12.54
CA HIS A 181 7.98 -9.53 12.83
C HIS A 181 6.95 -9.09 11.78
N TRP A 182 6.85 -7.79 11.51
CA TRP A 182 5.92 -7.25 10.53
C TRP A 182 6.14 -7.82 9.13
N LEU A 183 7.40 -7.96 8.67
CA LEU A 183 7.72 -8.55 7.36
C LEU A 183 7.22 -10.00 7.21
N GLN A 184 7.08 -10.74 8.31
CA GLN A 184 6.67 -12.15 8.33
C GLN A 184 5.20 -12.34 8.70
N THR A 185 4.55 -11.32 9.26
CA THR A 185 3.14 -11.42 9.67
C THR A 185 2.23 -11.26 8.46
N LYS A 186 1.26 -12.18 8.34
CA LYS A 186 0.14 -12.03 7.42
C LYS A 186 -0.75 -10.91 7.94
N HIS A 187 -0.66 -9.73 7.33
CA HIS A 187 -1.54 -8.63 7.66
C HIS A 187 -2.85 -8.82 6.92
N THR A 188 -3.96 -8.93 7.66
CA THR A 188 -5.30 -8.76 7.08
C THR A 188 -5.52 -7.33 6.56
N ASN A 189 -4.54 -6.42 6.67
CA ASN A 189 -4.56 -5.11 6.03
C ASN A 189 -4.47 -5.17 4.49
N THR A 190 -4.16 -6.33 3.88
CA THR A 190 -4.52 -6.54 2.48
C THR A 190 -6.02 -6.38 2.26
N ASP A 191 -6.88 -6.57 3.26
CA ASP A 191 -8.30 -6.27 3.14
C ASP A 191 -8.56 -4.78 2.93
N LYS A 192 -7.73 -3.80 3.33
CA LYS A 192 -8.07 -2.39 3.03
C LYS A 192 -7.75 -1.99 1.60
N GLU A 193 -6.62 -2.44 1.06
CA GLU A 193 -6.28 -2.20 -0.35
C GLU A 193 -7.04 -3.15 -1.28
N GLN A 194 -7.23 -4.42 -0.90
CA GLN A 194 -8.09 -5.37 -1.63
C GLN A 194 -9.57 -5.08 -1.41
N GLN A 195 -10.06 -4.58 -0.27
CA GLN A 195 -11.43 -4.05 -0.19
C GLN A 195 -11.53 -2.76 -0.96
N SER A 196 -10.56 -1.84 -0.92
CA SER A 196 -10.62 -0.63 -1.75
C SER A 196 -10.68 -1.00 -3.22
N LEU A 197 -9.88 -1.97 -3.67
CA LEU A 197 -9.89 -2.48 -5.04
C LEU A 197 -11.16 -3.29 -5.34
N SER A 198 -11.61 -4.17 -4.46
CA SER A 198 -12.81 -4.99 -4.65
C SER A 198 -14.08 -4.14 -4.60
N HIS A 199 -14.13 -3.13 -3.72
CA HIS A 199 -15.19 -2.13 -3.64
C HIS A 199 -15.16 -1.22 -4.86
N PHE A 200 -13.99 -0.84 -5.34
CA PHE A 200 -13.85 -0.12 -6.60
C PHE A 200 -14.33 -0.95 -7.79
N LEU A 201 -13.91 -2.21 -7.91
CA LEU A 201 -14.35 -3.14 -8.95
C LEU A 201 -15.86 -3.42 -8.85
N GLN A 202 -16.39 -3.57 -7.64
CA GLN A 202 -17.83 -3.68 -7.39
C GLN A 202 -18.56 -2.39 -7.81
N LYS A 203 -18.05 -1.20 -7.46
CA LYS A 203 -18.60 0.08 -7.92
C LYS A 203 -18.54 0.22 -9.44
N LEU A 204 -17.51 -0.31 -10.09
CA LEU A 204 -17.40 -0.33 -11.55
C LEU A 204 -18.40 -1.31 -12.19
N ASP A 205 -18.57 -2.49 -11.61
CA ASP A 205 -19.54 -3.48 -12.08
C ASP A 205 -20.99 -3.00 -11.84
N GLU A 206 -21.23 -2.29 -10.74
CA GLU A 206 -22.50 -1.61 -10.42
C GLU A 206 -22.67 -0.29 -11.19
N PHE A 207 -21.60 0.23 -11.82
CA PHE A 207 -21.65 1.52 -12.50
C PHE A 207 -22.56 1.44 -13.71
N ASN A 208 -23.73 2.04 -13.57
CA ASN A 208 -24.66 2.25 -14.66
C ASN A 208 -24.53 3.69 -15.17
N LEU A 209 -24.03 3.82 -16.41
CA LEU A 209 -23.91 5.11 -17.08
C LEU A 209 -25.25 5.86 -17.14
N ASP A 210 -26.36 5.16 -17.36
CA ASP A 210 -27.69 5.77 -17.40
C ASP A 210 -28.13 6.30 -16.03
N ASP A 211 -27.77 5.62 -14.94
CA ASP A 211 -28.06 6.08 -13.57
C ASP A 211 -27.18 7.26 -13.19
N TYR A 212 -25.90 7.25 -13.57
CA TYR A 212 -25.01 8.40 -13.40
C TYR A 212 -25.51 9.64 -14.17
N ILE A 213 -25.93 9.46 -15.43
CA ILE A 213 -26.57 10.48 -16.27
C ILE A 213 -27.88 10.99 -15.63
N ARG A 214 -28.69 10.11 -15.01
CA ARG A 214 -29.93 10.47 -14.30
C ARG A 214 -29.66 11.23 -12.99
N VAL A 215 -28.69 10.81 -12.18
CA VAL A 215 -28.35 11.45 -10.89
C VAL A 215 -27.85 12.88 -11.10
N ILE A 216 -27.04 13.10 -12.13
CA ILE A 216 -26.56 14.44 -12.51
C ILE A 216 -27.64 15.23 -13.26
N HIS A 217 -28.80 14.61 -13.55
CA HIS A 217 -29.85 15.15 -14.41
C HIS A 217 -29.26 15.71 -15.71
N PHE A 218 -28.31 14.97 -16.31
CA PHE A 218 -27.51 15.43 -17.44
C PHE A 218 -28.37 15.87 -18.62
N ASN A 219 -29.53 15.23 -18.81
CA ASN A 219 -30.51 15.62 -19.84
C ASN A 219 -31.19 16.97 -19.55
N GLU A 220 -31.44 17.30 -18.28
CA GLU A 220 -32.12 18.54 -17.84
C GLU A 220 -31.15 19.71 -17.65
N LEU A 221 -29.85 19.42 -17.57
CA LEU A 221 -28.76 20.35 -17.34
C LEU A 221 -28.71 21.45 -18.41
N LYS A 222 -29.24 22.64 -18.12
CA LYS A 222 -29.15 23.78 -19.06
C LYS A 222 -27.76 24.40 -18.93
N VAL A 223 -26.94 24.27 -19.98
CA VAL A 223 -25.67 25.00 -20.05
C VAL A 223 -26.00 26.49 -20.07
N PRO A 224 -25.61 27.29 -19.07
CA PRO A 224 -25.94 28.69 -19.04
C PRO A 224 -25.20 29.39 -20.19
N THR A 225 -25.91 30.18 -20.98
CA THR A 225 -25.31 31.11 -21.95
C THR A 225 -25.66 32.50 -21.47
N ALA A 226 -24.69 33.21 -20.92
CA ALA A 226 -24.88 34.59 -20.47
C ALA A 226 -23.69 35.43 -20.91
N PRO A 227 -23.91 36.70 -21.31
CA PRO A 227 -22.82 37.62 -21.57
C PRO A 227 -22.16 37.94 -20.22
N PHE A 228 -21.04 37.30 -19.93
CA PHE A 228 -20.20 37.60 -18.78
C PHE A 228 -18.93 38.31 -19.27
N GLN A 229 -18.59 39.41 -18.60
CA GLN A 229 -17.26 40.00 -18.71
C GLN A 229 -16.40 39.38 -17.63
N PHE A 230 -15.34 38.69 -18.03
CA PHE A 230 -14.31 38.24 -17.12
C PHE A 230 -13.27 39.35 -16.93
N PRO A 231 -12.65 39.48 -15.75
CA PRO A 231 -11.46 40.32 -15.61
C PRO A 231 -10.34 39.79 -16.51
N GLY A 232 -9.34 40.61 -16.88
CA GLY A 232 -8.21 40.10 -17.68
C GLY A 232 -7.47 38.96 -16.99
N SER A 233 -7.28 39.05 -15.67
CA SER A 233 -6.76 37.96 -14.84
C SER A 233 -7.18 38.09 -13.37
N LYS A 234 -7.02 37.00 -12.60
CA LYS A 234 -7.26 36.94 -11.16
C LYS A 234 -6.23 36.05 -10.47
N ASN A 235 -5.72 36.51 -9.33
CA ASN A 235 -4.79 35.77 -8.48
C ASN A 235 -5.53 35.13 -7.29
N TYR A 236 -5.08 33.94 -6.90
CA TYR A 236 -5.64 33.12 -5.83
C TYR A 236 -4.49 32.62 -4.96
N PHE A 237 -4.68 32.64 -3.64
CA PHE A 237 -3.63 32.26 -2.68
C PHE A 237 -4.16 31.27 -1.65
N GLY A 238 -3.43 30.16 -1.52
CA GLY A 238 -3.75 29.05 -0.63
C GLY A 238 -4.73 28.04 -1.22
N LEU A 239 -4.81 26.87 -0.59
CA LEU A 239 -5.53 25.70 -1.10
C LEU A 239 -7.00 25.98 -1.41
N LYS A 240 -7.71 26.71 -0.54
CA LYS A 240 -9.13 27.02 -0.73
C LYS A 240 -9.36 27.91 -1.95
N GLU A 241 -8.50 28.91 -2.14
CA GLU A 241 -8.60 29.80 -3.29
C GLU A 241 -8.14 29.12 -4.58
N MET A 242 -7.18 28.19 -4.52
CA MET A 242 -6.85 27.31 -5.65
C MET A 242 -8.07 26.49 -6.08
N MET A 243 -8.80 25.89 -5.15
CA MET A 243 -10.05 25.19 -5.46
C MET A 243 -11.09 26.13 -6.10
N ASN A 244 -11.23 27.36 -5.60
CA ASN A 244 -12.10 28.37 -6.22
C ASN A 244 -11.63 28.73 -7.65
N SER A 245 -10.32 28.78 -7.89
CA SER A 245 -9.76 29.06 -9.22
C SER A 245 -10.09 27.96 -10.23
N GLU A 246 -10.15 26.71 -9.81
CA GLU A 246 -10.61 25.61 -10.67
C GLU A 246 -12.09 25.76 -11.04
N LEU A 247 -12.94 26.14 -10.09
CA LEU A 247 -14.35 26.39 -10.35
C LEU A 247 -14.56 27.60 -11.28
N ASP A 248 -13.77 28.66 -11.10
CA ASP A 248 -13.79 29.84 -11.98
C ASP A 248 -13.30 29.49 -13.40
N PHE A 249 -12.27 28.64 -13.55
CA PHE A 249 -11.82 28.12 -14.83
C PHE A 249 -12.90 27.29 -15.54
N LEU A 250 -13.55 26.36 -14.82
CA LEU A 250 -14.66 25.56 -15.36
C LEU A 250 -15.80 26.46 -15.82
N LYS A 251 -16.17 27.44 -15.00
CA LYS A 251 -17.20 28.43 -15.32
C LYS A 251 -16.85 29.23 -16.57
N ALA A 252 -15.62 29.74 -16.69
CA ALA A 252 -15.17 30.47 -17.87
C ALA A 252 -15.27 29.63 -19.15
N THR A 253 -14.78 28.39 -19.07
CA THR A 253 -14.75 27.44 -20.18
C THR A 253 -16.17 27.06 -20.64
N VAL A 254 -17.07 26.78 -19.70
CA VAL A 254 -18.45 26.41 -19.99
C VAL A 254 -19.25 27.57 -20.60
N LEU A 255 -19.08 28.79 -20.06
CA LEU A 255 -19.85 29.97 -20.50
C LEU A 255 -19.33 30.61 -21.79
N SER A 256 -18.06 30.36 -22.16
CA SER A 256 -17.47 30.87 -23.40
C SER A 256 -18.17 30.33 -24.64
N LYS A 257 -18.06 31.06 -25.76
CA LYS A 257 -18.51 30.60 -27.08
C LYS A 257 -17.51 29.64 -27.74
N SER A 258 -16.27 29.58 -27.24
CA SER A 258 -15.24 28.71 -27.79
C SER A 258 -15.62 27.24 -27.67
N GLN A 259 -15.30 26.49 -28.72
CA GLN A 259 -15.46 25.04 -28.81
C GLN A 259 -14.10 24.35 -28.91
N GLU A 260 -13.02 25.06 -28.56
CA GLU A 260 -11.69 24.47 -28.53
C GLU A 260 -11.55 23.45 -27.40
N ASP A 261 -10.70 22.47 -27.64
CA ASP A 261 -10.41 21.40 -26.69
C ASP A 261 -9.80 21.96 -25.39
N VAL A 262 -10.00 21.23 -24.30
CA VAL A 262 -9.49 21.60 -22.98
C VAL A 262 -8.34 20.67 -22.60
N ILE A 263 -7.19 21.22 -22.25
CA ILE A 263 -6.03 20.46 -21.77
C ILE A 263 -5.92 20.66 -20.27
N MET A 264 -5.74 19.57 -19.52
CA MET A 264 -5.66 19.59 -18.06
C MET A 264 -4.53 18.71 -17.54
N TYR A 265 -3.75 19.26 -16.62
CA TYR A 265 -2.73 18.57 -15.84
C TYR A 265 -2.73 19.09 -14.41
N SER A 266 -2.57 18.18 -13.45
CA SER A 266 -2.27 18.56 -12.08
C SER A 266 -1.53 17.43 -11.37
N ASP A 267 -0.49 17.80 -10.63
CA ASP A 267 0.18 16.96 -9.63
C ASP A 267 -0.10 17.46 -8.20
N MET A 268 -1.10 18.34 -8.03
CA MET A 268 -1.56 18.80 -6.71
C MET A 268 -2.25 17.67 -5.92
N PRO A 269 -2.22 17.68 -4.57
CA PRO A 269 -2.79 16.60 -3.75
C PRO A 269 -4.31 16.51 -3.87
N ILE A 270 -4.83 15.36 -4.29
CA ILE A 270 -6.26 15.15 -4.54
C ILE A 270 -7.01 14.86 -3.22
N GLU A 271 -6.37 14.18 -2.28
CA GLU A 271 -7.01 13.71 -1.04
C GLU A 271 -7.55 14.88 -0.20
N GLU A 272 -6.79 15.97 -0.08
CA GLU A 272 -7.24 17.13 0.70
C GLU A 272 -8.40 17.86 0.04
N MET A 273 -8.39 17.96 -1.29
CA MET A 273 -9.48 18.59 -2.04
C MET A 273 -10.77 17.76 -1.97
N ALA A 274 -10.64 16.43 -2.00
CA ALA A 274 -11.76 15.49 -1.92
C ALA A 274 -12.50 15.54 -0.56
N LYS A 275 -11.85 16.05 0.51
CA LYS A 275 -12.50 16.27 1.82
C LYS A 275 -13.60 17.34 1.76
N ASP A 276 -13.57 18.24 0.77
CA ASP A 276 -14.61 19.22 0.51
C ASP A 276 -15.66 18.66 -0.47
N LEU A 277 -16.74 18.12 0.10
CA LEU A 277 -17.85 17.54 -0.66
C LEU A 277 -18.57 18.57 -1.54
N GLU A 278 -18.62 19.84 -1.13
CA GLU A 278 -19.26 20.91 -1.90
C GLU A 278 -18.43 21.29 -3.12
N PHE A 279 -17.11 21.39 -2.95
CA PHE A 279 -16.19 21.56 -4.08
C PHE A 279 -16.31 20.40 -5.06
N SER A 280 -16.25 19.16 -4.57
CA SER A 280 -16.29 17.95 -5.41
C SER A 280 -17.55 17.89 -6.27
N LYS A 281 -18.72 18.23 -5.72
CA LYS A 281 -19.98 18.32 -6.47
C LYS A 281 -19.95 19.40 -7.54
N LYS A 282 -19.47 20.60 -7.22
CA LYS A 282 -19.39 21.73 -8.16
C LYS A 282 -18.40 21.46 -9.29
N TRP A 283 -17.26 20.85 -8.96
CA TRP A 283 -16.24 20.45 -9.91
C TRP A 283 -16.80 19.41 -10.88
N MET A 284 -17.42 18.34 -10.37
CA MET A 284 -18.05 17.31 -11.18
C MET A 284 -19.16 17.88 -12.08
N PHE A 285 -19.97 18.79 -11.56
CA PHE A 285 -20.98 19.49 -12.34
C PHE A 285 -20.36 20.32 -13.48
N GLY A 286 -19.27 21.04 -13.22
CA GLY A 286 -18.55 21.81 -14.24
C GLY A 286 -17.96 20.93 -15.34
N MET A 287 -17.35 19.81 -14.97
CA MET A 287 -16.87 18.79 -15.92
C MET A 287 -18.01 18.25 -16.78
N ALA A 288 -19.13 17.88 -16.16
CA ALA A 288 -20.33 17.43 -16.86
C ALA A 288 -20.84 18.48 -17.86
N CYS A 289 -20.81 19.76 -17.49
CA CYS A 289 -21.20 20.86 -18.40
C CYS A 289 -20.25 21.00 -19.60
N MET A 290 -18.93 20.83 -19.42
CA MET A 290 -17.98 20.85 -20.54
C MET A 290 -18.25 19.69 -21.52
N LEU A 291 -18.48 18.48 -20.99
CA LEU A 291 -18.83 17.30 -21.80
C LEU A 291 -20.18 17.47 -22.50
N LYS A 292 -21.18 18.10 -21.84
CA LYS A 292 -22.47 18.40 -22.45
C LYS A 292 -22.37 19.45 -23.56
N LYS A 293 -21.48 20.43 -23.37
CA LYS A 293 -21.18 21.46 -24.37
C LYS A 293 -20.53 20.87 -25.64
N GLY A 294 -19.97 19.65 -25.55
CA GLY A 294 -19.31 18.96 -26.65
C GLY A 294 -17.82 19.22 -26.73
N LEU A 295 -17.20 19.71 -25.64
CA LEU A 295 -15.76 19.94 -25.60
C LEU A 295 -15.01 18.63 -25.44
N HIS A 296 -13.95 18.45 -26.22
CA HIS A 296 -13.03 17.33 -26.01
C HIS A 296 -12.01 17.68 -24.93
N LEU A 297 -11.78 16.76 -24.00
CA LEU A 297 -10.89 16.97 -22.86
C LEU A 297 -9.63 16.11 -23.00
N HIS A 298 -8.45 16.73 -23.02
CA HIS A 298 -7.16 16.05 -22.91
C HIS A 298 -6.70 16.07 -21.45
N GLN A 299 -6.86 14.95 -20.75
CA GLN A 299 -6.44 14.83 -19.36
C GLN A 299 -5.06 14.15 -19.28
N ILE A 300 -4.06 14.90 -18.81
CA ILE A 300 -2.71 14.40 -18.54
C ILE A 300 -2.66 13.99 -17.06
N HIS A 301 -2.49 12.70 -16.79
CA HIS A 301 -2.43 12.14 -15.44
C HIS A 301 -1.02 12.13 -14.90
N GLN A 302 -0.86 12.59 -13.66
CA GLN A 302 0.28 12.26 -12.83
C GLN A 302 0.07 10.88 -12.21
N ILE A 303 0.82 9.89 -12.69
CA ILE A 303 0.70 8.48 -12.26
C ILE A 303 1.56 8.14 -11.05
N ASP A 304 2.56 8.97 -10.74
CA ASP A 304 3.44 8.83 -9.57
C ASP A 304 2.75 9.47 -8.34
N ARG A 305 1.70 8.81 -7.85
CA ARG A 305 0.88 9.24 -6.70
C ARG A 305 0.69 8.12 -5.68
N PRO A 306 0.43 8.45 -4.41
CA PRO A 306 0.03 7.46 -3.41
C PRO A 306 -1.22 6.67 -3.85
N PHE A 307 -1.29 5.39 -3.49
CA PHE A 307 -2.38 4.49 -3.90
C PHE A 307 -3.78 5.05 -3.58
N ALA A 308 -3.97 5.64 -2.40
CA ALA A 308 -5.24 6.24 -2.00
C ALA A 308 -5.67 7.39 -2.93
N GLU A 309 -4.74 8.25 -3.36
CA GLU A 309 -5.03 9.31 -4.33
C GLU A 309 -5.33 8.75 -5.72
N MET A 310 -4.61 7.71 -6.13
CA MET A 310 -4.85 7.03 -7.41
C MET A 310 -6.26 6.43 -7.46
N MET A 311 -6.71 5.77 -6.38
CA MET A 311 -8.07 5.22 -6.29
C MET A 311 -9.14 6.31 -6.38
N LEU A 312 -8.97 7.42 -5.64
CA LEU A 312 -9.88 8.58 -5.72
C LEU A 312 -9.95 9.17 -7.13
N GLY A 313 -8.80 9.27 -7.81
CA GLY A 313 -8.72 9.70 -9.20
C GLY A 313 -9.51 8.77 -10.13
N LEU A 314 -9.27 7.45 -10.04
CA LEU A 314 -9.96 6.46 -10.87
C LEU A 314 -11.47 6.48 -10.67
N GLU A 315 -11.96 6.52 -9.42
CA GLU A 315 -13.39 6.63 -9.11
C GLU A 315 -14.02 7.87 -9.76
N SER A 316 -13.30 8.99 -9.81
CA SER A 316 -13.79 10.24 -10.37
C SER A 316 -13.80 10.25 -11.90
N TRP A 317 -12.78 9.67 -12.54
CA TRP A 317 -12.57 9.80 -13.99
C TRP A 317 -13.27 8.73 -14.83
N ILE A 318 -13.43 7.51 -14.33
CA ILE A 318 -14.00 6.40 -15.14
C ILE A 318 -15.40 6.71 -15.70
N PRO A 319 -16.35 7.23 -14.90
CA PRO A 319 -17.66 7.62 -15.41
C PRO A 319 -17.58 8.59 -16.58
N MET A 320 -16.62 9.54 -16.52
CA MET A 320 -16.45 10.56 -17.54
C MET A 320 -15.79 10.02 -18.81
N TYR A 321 -14.87 9.04 -18.71
CA TYR A 321 -14.28 8.39 -19.89
C TYR A 321 -15.32 7.66 -20.75
N MET A 322 -16.35 7.11 -20.13
CA MET A 322 -17.42 6.42 -20.83
C MET A 322 -18.24 7.34 -21.76
N THR A 323 -18.07 8.66 -21.66
CA THR A 323 -18.65 9.63 -22.61
C THR A 323 -17.96 9.63 -23.97
N GLY A 324 -16.74 9.08 -24.09
CA GLY A 324 -15.94 9.09 -25.31
C GLY A 324 -15.30 10.45 -25.68
N GLN A 325 -15.52 11.49 -24.87
CA GLN A 325 -15.04 12.86 -25.12
C GLN A 325 -13.76 13.21 -24.35
N ILE A 326 -13.10 12.22 -23.75
CA ILE A 326 -11.88 12.44 -22.96
C ILE A 326 -10.76 11.54 -23.49
N SER A 327 -9.62 12.15 -23.82
CA SER A 327 -8.39 11.45 -24.16
C SER A 327 -7.41 11.48 -22.98
N PRO A 328 -7.02 10.30 -22.43
CA PRO A 328 -6.03 10.22 -21.37
C PRO A 328 -4.60 10.31 -21.92
N TYR A 329 -3.74 11.00 -21.20
CA TYR A 329 -2.29 11.07 -21.42
C TYR A 329 -1.57 10.89 -20.08
N TYR A 330 -0.27 10.63 -20.12
CA TYR A 330 0.59 10.62 -18.95
C TYR A 330 2.00 11.06 -19.34
N LEU A 331 2.75 11.55 -18.36
CA LEU A 331 4.16 11.89 -18.52
C LEU A 331 5.00 10.64 -18.23
N LYS A 332 5.91 10.28 -19.14
CA LYS A 332 6.78 9.10 -18.98
C LYS A 332 7.86 9.30 -17.93
N GLU A 333 8.30 10.53 -17.75
CA GLU A 333 9.33 10.92 -16.80
C GLU A 333 8.67 11.46 -15.54
N SER A 334 9.25 11.16 -14.38
CA SER A 334 8.77 11.73 -13.11
C SER A 334 8.96 13.24 -13.14
N THR A 335 7.87 13.98 -12.96
CA THR A 335 7.89 15.42 -12.72
C THR A 335 8.45 15.63 -11.30
N GLY A 336 9.73 15.98 -11.20
CA GLY A 336 10.48 15.92 -9.94
C GLY A 336 9.77 16.50 -8.71
N HIS A 337 10.05 15.93 -7.54
CA HIS A 337 9.32 16.18 -6.27
C HIS A 337 9.63 17.52 -5.57
N THR A 338 10.03 18.56 -6.30
CA THR A 338 10.33 19.88 -5.69
C THR A 338 9.12 20.81 -5.75
N PHE A 339 8.41 20.80 -6.88
CA PHE A 339 7.26 21.67 -7.11
C PHE A 339 6.02 20.84 -7.47
N MET A 340 4.87 21.41 -7.16
CA MET A 340 3.57 20.95 -7.63
C MET A 340 2.99 22.03 -8.54
N HIS A 341 2.19 21.62 -9.51
CA HIS A 341 1.69 22.36 -10.63
C HIS A 341 0.20 22.05 -10.86
N LEU A 342 -0.53 23.09 -11.23
CA LEU A 342 -1.89 23.04 -11.71
C LEU A 342 -1.90 23.76 -13.06
N LEU A 343 -2.09 23.04 -14.15
CA LEU A 343 -2.04 23.59 -15.51
C LEU A 343 -3.31 23.20 -16.26
N LYS A 344 -4.14 24.19 -16.61
CA LYS A 344 -5.33 23.96 -17.44
C LYS A 344 -5.47 25.05 -18.48
N VAL A 345 -5.84 24.67 -19.70
CA VAL A 345 -6.01 25.58 -20.82
C VAL A 345 -7.29 25.22 -21.56
N SER A 346 -8.07 26.23 -21.90
CA SER A 346 -9.19 26.15 -22.84
C SER A 346 -9.13 27.39 -23.76
N GLY A 347 -9.90 27.41 -24.85
CA GLY A 347 -10.07 28.61 -25.68
C GLY A 347 -10.89 29.73 -25.02
N ALA A 348 -10.76 29.90 -23.70
CA ALA A 348 -11.44 30.92 -22.92
C ALA A 348 -10.60 31.35 -21.72
N ALA A 349 -9.75 30.46 -21.19
CA ALA A 349 -8.95 30.74 -20.03
C ALA A 349 -7.70 29.86 -19.95
N ALA A 350 -6.68 30.35 -19.25
CA ALA A 350 -5.51 29.61 -18.84
C ALA A 350 -5.36 29.70 -17.31
N LEU A 351 -5.28 28.56 -16.65
CA LEU A 351 -5.07 28.41 -15.22
C LEU A 351 -3.68 27.82 -14.97
N GLN A 352 -2.86 28.54 -14.21
CA GLN A 352 -1.54 28.10 -13.75
C GLN A 352 -1.46 28.25 -12.24
N GLY A 353 -1.06 27.19 -11.54
CA GLY A 353 -0.78 27.23 -10.11
C GLY A 353 0.48 26.47 -9.77
N GLU A 354 1.19 26.95 -8.75
CA GLU A 354 2.46 26.38 -8.30
C GLU A 354 2.52 26.33 -6.77
N ALA A 355 3.23 25.34 -6.23
CA ALA A 355 3.53 25.19 -4.82
C ALA A 355 4.81 24.39 -4.61
N ILE A 356 5.45 24.53 -3.45
CA ILE A 356 6.53 23.63 -3.03
C ILE A 356 5.91 22.31 -2.58
N TYR A 357 6.49 21.18 -3.00
CA TYR A 357 6.01 19.84 -2.62
C TYR A 357 5.84 19.71 -1.10
N GLY A 358 4.68 19.22 -0.66
CA GLY A 358 4.31 19.13 0.77
C GLY A 358 3.85 20.44 1.42
N HIS A 359 3.81 21.56 0.67
CA HIS A 359 3.38 22.88 1.13
C HIS A 359 2.27 23.47 0.24
N HIS A 360 1.39 22.64 -0.30
CA HIS A 360 0.23 23.01 -1.15
C HIS A 360 -0.72 24.00 -0.48
N THR A 361 -0.72 24.10 0.85
CA THR A 361 -1.47 25.14 1.58
C THR A 361 -1.00 26.56 1.29
N GLN A 362 0.22 26.73 0.75
CA GLN A 362 0.81 28.01 0.34
C GLN A 362 0.85 28.20 -1.18
N THR A 363 0.01 27.48 -1.93
CA THR A 363 -0.04 27.60 -3.39
C THR A 363 -0.41 29.01 -3.85
N GLY A 364 0.21 29.47 -4.93
CA GLY A 364 -0.22 30.62 -5.70
C GLY A 364 -0.82 30.17 -7.02
N THR A 365 -1.96 30.73 -7.42
CA THR A 365 -2.61 30.40 -8.68
C THR A 365 -3.04 31.65 -9.43
N LEU A 366 -2.83 31.66 -10.74
CA LEU A 366 -3.21 32.71 -11.68
C LEU A 366 -4.20 32.14 -12.68
N LEU A 367 -5.36 32.77 -12.80
CA LEU A 367 -6.33 32.53 -13.87
C LEU A 367 -6.34 33.73 -14.80
N SER A 368 -5.97 33.50 -16.06
CA SER A 368 -6.03 34.49 -17.13
C SER A 368 -7.20 34.16 -18.05
N TYR A 369 -7.96 35.17 -18.44
CA TYR A 369 -9.11 35.00 -19.33
C TYR A 369 -8.76 35.54 -20.71
N GLU A 370 -9.25 34.86 -21.74
CA GLU A 370 -9.14 35.37 -23.11
C GLU A 370 -10.05 36.60 -23.28
N ALA A 371 -9.53 37.63 -23.95
CA ALA A 371 -10.14 38.94 -24.05
C ALA A 371 -11.29 39.01 -25.07
#